data_AF-A0A2N0SGD4-F1
#
_entry.id   AF-A0A2N0SGD4-F1
#
_cell.length_a   1.000
_cell.length_b   1.000
_cell.length_c   1.000
_cell.angle_alpha   90.00
_cell.angle_beta   90.00
_cell.angle_gamma   90.00
#
_symmetry.space_group_name_H-M   'P 1'
#
loop_
_entity.id
_entity.type
_entity.pdbx_description
1 polymer ?
#
loop_
_entity_poly.entity_id
_entity_poly.type
_entity_poly.pdbx_seq_one_letter_code
_entity_poly.pdbx_strand_id
1 'polypeptide(L)'
;MAPEVLRGNKYTKAADIYSFGIVMHEFISEEIPYNKATHDNKIIQDNKLLALSICDNGVRPEISEDIPKLLVDLITKCWDGKAENRPTAKELCQKLKKLDDEIKNHEDEDNEDSDNNERNKDNKGKHSGIRSQIKECENFRKKEKIKSKNNLDPEAYISKSLSVISDCLS
;
A
#
# COMPACT_ATOMS: atom_id res chain seq x y z
N MET A 1 5.03 15.86 -3.82
CA MET A 1 4.33 16.92 -3.07
C MET A 1 2.84 16.88 -3.36
N ALA A 2 2.00 17.32 -2.43
CA ALA A 2 0.55 17.37 -2.61
C ALA A 2 0.14 18.41 -3.69
N PRO A 3 -0.93 18.16 -4.47
CA PRO A 3 -1.36 19.05 -5.55
C PRO A 3 -1.62 20.49 -5.11
N GLU A 4 -2.22 20.70 -3.94
CA GLU A 4 -2.48 22.04 -3.42
C GLU A 4 -1.20 22.80 -3.08
N VAL A 5 -0.18 22.10 -2.58
CA VAL A 5 1.13 22.71 -2.27
C VAL A 5 1.87 23.04 -3.57
N LEU A 6 1.80 22.16 -4.57
CA LEU A 6 2.37 22.42 -5.91
C LEU A 6 1.74 23.63 -6.60
N ARG A 7 0.47 23.94 -6.31
CA ARG A 7 -0.24 25.14 -6.77
C ARG A 7 0.11 26.41 -5.99
N GLY A 8 0.97 26.31 -4.98
CA GLY A 8 1.36 27.45 -4.13
C GLY A 8 0.38 27.77 -3.01
N ASN A 9 -0.59 26.89 -2.71
CA ASN A 9 -1.44 27.06 -1.54
C ASN A 9 -0.66 26.80 -0.25
N LYS A 10 -1.21 27.27 0.88
CA LYS A 10 -0.62 27.04 2.19
C LYS A 10 -0.49 25.54 2.48
N TYR A 11 0.65 25.17 3.05
CA TYR A 11 0.89 23.83 3.54
C TYR A 11 -0.11 23.45 4.65
N THR A 12 -0.55 22.20 4.68
CA THR A 12 -1.52 21.69 5.66
C THR A 12 -1.15 20.31 6.14
N LYS A 13 -1.75 19.86 7.25
CA LYS A 13 -1.62 18.48 7.74
C LYS A 13 -2.06 17.45 6.68
N ALA A 14 -3.03 17.79 5.83
CA ALA A 14 -3.45 16.91 4.74
C ALA A 14 -2.37 16.75 3.66
N ALA A 15 -1.45 17.71 3.50
CA ALA A 15 -0.30 17.59 2.61
C ALA A 15 0.76 16.63 3.17
N ASP A 16 0.92 16.54 4.50
CA ASP A 16 1.73 15.50 5.14
C ASP A 16 1.17 14.11 4.82
N ILE A 17 -0.15 13.93 4.95
CA ILE A 17 -0.84 12.66 4.65
C ILE A 17 -0.66 12.25 3.19
N TYR A 18 -0.74 13.21 2.26
CA TYR A 18 -0.44 12.93 0.85
C TYR A 18 0.97 12.38 0.67
N SER A 19 1.96 13.06 1.25
CA SER A 19 3.36 12.67 1.11
C SER A 19 3.63 11.33 1.77
N PHE A 20 2.99 11.05 2.92
CA PHE A 20 3.01 9.73 3.55
C PHE A 20 2.43 8.64 2.65
N GLY A 21 1.32 8.90 1.95
CA GLY A 21 0.77 7.95 0.97
C GLY A 21 1.75 7.59 -0.15
N ILE A 22 2.51 8.57 -0.65
CA ILE A 22 3.56 8.36 -1.66
C ILE A 22 4.71 7.51 -1.10
N VAL A 23 5.19 7.83 0.12
CA VAL A 23 6.25 7.05 0.79
C VAL A 23 5.79 5.63 1.09
N MET A 24 4.55 5.44 1.53
CA MET A 24 3.98 4.11 1.79
C MET A 24 3.92 3.27 0.51
N HIS A 25 3.57 3.86 -0.64
CA HIS A 25 3.62 3.19 -1.93
C HIS A 25 5.05 2.82 -2.34
N GLU A 26 6.01 3.74 -2.24
CA GLU A 26 7.43 3.48 -2.52
C GLU A 26 7.94 2.30 -1.69
N PHE A 27 7.61 2.31 -0.40
CA PHE A 27 8.07 1.28 0.54
C PHE A 27 7.44 -0.09 0.31
N ILE A 28 6.20 -0.16 -0.19
CA ILE A 28 5.52 -1.45 -0.43
C ILE A 28 5.85 -2.00 -1.82
N SER A 29 6.00 -1.12 -2.81
CA SER A 29 6.29 -1.48 -4.20
C SER A 29 7.78 -1.71 -4.48
N GLU A 30 8.67 -1.14 -3.65
CA GLU A 30 10.11 -1.04 -3.94
C GLU A 30 10.41 -0.28 -5.25
N GLU A 31 9.44 0.52 -5.75
CA GLU A 31 9.59 1.30 -6.96
C GLU A 31 9.70 2.79 -6.64
N ILE A 32 10.57 3.48 -7.39
CA ILE A 32 10.68 4.94 -7.32
C ILE A 32 9.35 5.55 -7.79
N PRO A 33 8.67 6.38 -6.98
CA PRO A 33 7.43 7.02 -7.37
C PRO A 33 7.56 7.81 -8.68
N TYR A 34 6.60 7.64 -9.57
CA TYR A 34 6.53 8.34 -10.87
C TYR A 34 7.65 8.03 -11.88
N ASN A 35 8.51 7.03 -11.64
CA ASN A 35 9.57 6.63 -12.59
C ASN A 35 9.05 6.25 -14.00
N LYS A 36 7.81 5.76 -14.07
CA LYS A 36 7.08 5.37 -15.29
C LYS A 36 5.99 6.38 -15.67
N ALA A 37 5.91 7.54 -15.01
CA ALA A 37 4.86 8.51 -15.30
C ALA A 37 5.00 9.02 -16.74
N THR A 38 3.91 8.96 -17.51
CA THR A 38 3.88 9.42 -18.90
C THR A 38 2.85 10.51 -19.13
N HIS A 39 3.14 11.39 -20.08
CA HIS A 39 2.21 12.36 -20.66
C HIS A 39 2.37 12.29 -22.18
N ASP A 40 1.27 12.13 -22.92
CA ASP A 40 1.28 11.95 -24.37
C ASP A 40 2.27 10.86 -24.86
N ASN A 41 2.25 9.69 -24.20
CA ASN A 41 3.13 8.54 -24.48
C ASN A 41 4.64 8.81 -24.31
N LYS A 42 5.03 9.87 -23.59
CA LYS A 42 6.44 10.16 -23.26
C LYS A 42 6.65 10.17 -21.75
N ILE A 43 7.76 9.58 -21.31
CA ILE A 43 8.16 9.63 -19.89
C ILE A 43 8.38 11.07 -19.47
N ILE A 44 7.76 11.45 -18.36
CA ILE A 44 7.91 12.76 -17.75
C ILE A 44 9.22 12.75 -16.95
N GLN A 45 10.27 13.37 -17.49
CA GLN A 45 11.54 13.55 -16.76
C GLN A 45 11.68 14.94 -16.13
N ASP A 46 10.83 15.89 -16.55
CA ASP A 46 10.86 17.26 -16.07
C ASP A 46 9.95 17.42 -14.84
N ASN A 47 10.52 17.90 -13.73
CA ASN A 47 9.81 18.09 -12.47
C ASN A 47 8.63 19.07 -12.56
N LYS A 48 8.70 20.07 -13.43
CA LYS A 48 7.61 21.03 -13.65
C LYS A 48 6.47 20.36 -14.43
N LEU A 49 6.78 19.59 -15.48
CA LEU A 49 5.77 18.82 -16.20
C LEU A 49 5.12 17.76 -15.31
N LEU A 50 5.88 17.14 -14.41
CA LEU A 50 5.34 16.20 -13.42
C LEU A 50 4.42 16.91 -12.43
N ALA A 51 4.81 18.07 -11.92
CA ALA A 51 3.97 18.86 -11.03
C ALA A 51 2.63 19.26 -11.68
N LEU A 52 2.67 19.71 -12.95
CA LEU A 52 1.46 20.00 -13.73
C LEU A 52 0.62 18.75 -13.93
N SER A 53 1.23 17.62 -14.27
CA SER A 53 0.51 16.36 -14.47
C SER A 53 -0.15 15.83 -13.19
N ILE A 54 0.50 15.99 -12.03
CA ILE A 54 -0.08 15.66 -10.72
C ILE A 54 -1.28 16.54 -10.40
N CYS A 55 -1.17 17.84 -10.71
CA CYS A 55 -2.21 18.83 -10.43
C CYS A 55 -3.41 18.67 -11.35
N ASP A 56 -3.17 18.70 -12.66
CA ASP A 56 -4.20 18.93 -13.68
C ASP A 56 -4.73 17.61 -14.26
N ASN A 57 -3.85 16.62 -14.43
CA ASN A 57 -4.21 15.32 -14.98
C ASN A 57 -4.43 14.25 -13.90
N GLY A 58 -4.16 14.57 -12.63
CA GLY A 58 -4.32 13.64 -11.52
C GLY A 58 -3.35 12.45 -11.58
N VAL A 59 -2.19 12.58 -12.22
CA VAL A 59 -1.18 11.50 -12.30
C VAL A 59 -0.79 11.04 -10.89
N ARG A 60 -0.78 9.72 -10.68
CA ARG A 60 -0.36 9.04 -9.43
C ARG A 60 0.61 7.90 -9.76
N PRO A 61 1.40 7.43 -8.78
CA PRO A 61 2.21 6.23 -8.98
C PRO A 61 1.35 5.04 -9.40
N GLU A 62 1.90 4.19 -10.26
CA GLU A 62 1.25 2.96 -10.70
C GLU A 62 1.20 1.96 -9.54
N ILE A 63 0.03 1.35 -9.32
CA ILE A 63 -0.15 0.32 -8.30
C ILE A 63 -0.15 -1.03 -9.00
N SER A 64 0.81 -1.88 -8.61
CA SER A 64 0.91 -3.24 -9.10
C SER A 64 -0.12 -4.16 -8.41
N GLU A 65 -0.51 -5.22 -9.11
CA GLU A 65 -1.50 -6.22 -8.64
C GLU A 65 -0.98 -7.07 -7.47
N ASP A 66 0.32 -7.00 -7.19
CA ASP A 66 1.00 -7.70 -6.10
C ASP A 66 0.95 -6.94 -4.77
N ILE A 67 0.09 -5.94 -4.65
CA ILE A 67 -0.16 -5.19 -3.41
C ILE A 67 -1.56 -5.53 -2.88
N PRO A 68 -1.70 -5.92 -1.59
CA PRO A 68 -3.00 -6.18 -0.99
C PRO A 68 -3.96 -5.02 -1.19
N LYS A 69 -5.17 -5.33 -1.67
CA LYS A 69 -6.22 -4.34 -1.93
C LYS A 69 -6.50 -3.42 -0.73
N LEU A 70 -6.46 -3.94 0.49
CA LEU A 70 -6.62 -3.12 1.70
C LEU A 70 -5.54 -2.03 1.84
N LEU A 71 -4.31 -2.30 1.39
CA LEU A 71 -3.24 -1.30 1.35
C LEU A 71 -3.41 -0.36 0.18
N VAL A 72 -3.80 -0.87 -0.99
CA VAL A 72 -4.14 -0.05 -2.15
C VAL A 72 -5.20 0.99 -1.78
N ASP A 73 -6.28 0.58 -1.13
CA ASP A 73 -7.35 1.47 -0.68
C ASP A 73 -6.84 2.51 0.32
N LEU A 74 -5.91 2.15 1.21
CA LEU A 74 -5.33 3.06 2.19
C LEU A 74 -4.39 4.08 1.55
N ILE A 75 -3.45 3.61 0.73
CA ILE A 75 -2.51 4.44 -0.03
C ILE A 75 -3.28 5.44 -0.90
N THR A 76 -4.27 4.94 -1.64
CA THR A 76 -5.03 5.77 -2.57
C THR A 76 -5.85 6.84 -1.88
N LYS A 77 -6.37 6.54 -0.68
CA LYS A 77 -7.05 7.53 0.16
C LYS A 77 -6.08 8.59 0.70
N CYS A 78 -4.84 8.21 1.04
CA CYS A 78 -3.83 9.16 1.52
C CYS A 78 -3.46 10.20 0.44
N TRP A 79 -3.35 9.79 -0.83
CA TRP A 79 -2.95 10.68 -1.94
C TRP A 79 -4.10 11.22 -2.80
N ASP A 80 -5.31 11.27 -2.24
CA ASP A 80 -6.49 11.82 -2.93
C ASP A 80 -6.19 13.26 -3.42
N GLY A 81 -6.67 13.59 -4.62
CA GLY A 81 -6.52 14.93 -5.20
C GLY A 81 -7.16 16.03 -4.36
N LYS A 82 -8.21 15.70 -3.61
CA LYS A 82 -8.89 16.57 -2.66
C LYS A 82 -8.36 16.35 -1.25
N ALA A 83 -7.86 17.41 -0.62
CA ALA A 83 -7.24 17.33 0.70
C ALA A 83 -8.23 16.86 1.79
N GLU A 84 -9.51 17.20 1.65
CA GLU A 84 -10.60 16.85 2.55
C GLU A 84 -11.00 15.37 2.53
N ASN A 85 -10.65 14.64 1.48
CA ASN A 85 -10.93 13.20 1.35
C ASN A 85 -9.88 12.33 2.06
N ARG A 86 -8.71 12.92 2.34
CA ARG A 86 -7.58 12.22 2.95
C ARG A 86 -7.90 11.95 4.42
N PRO A 87 -7.46 10.81 4.98
CA PRO A 87 -7.63 10.54 6.40
C PRO A 87 -6.82 11.54 7.23
N THR A 88 -7.24 11.76 8.46
CA THR A 88 -6.39 12.36 9.47
C THR A 88 -5.25 11.39 9.86
N ALA A 89 -4.15 11.93 10.39
CA ALA A 89 -3.07 11.09 10.92
C ALA A 89 -3.59 10.06 11.95
N LYS A 90 -4.53 10.48 12.81
CA LYS A 90 -5.15 9.60 13.82
C LYS A 90 -5.88 8.42 13.17
N GLU A 91 -6.73 8.68 12.18
CA GLU A 91 -7.46 7.62 11.48
C GLU A 91 -6.53 6.67 10.71
N LEU A 92 -5.48 7.23 10.12
CA LEU A 92 -4.46 6.45 9.41
C LEU A 92 -3.70 5.53 10.37
N CYS A 93 -3.22 6.05 11.51
CA CYS A 93 -2.56 5.25 12.54
C CYS A 93 -3.48 4.14 13.06
N GLN A 94 -4.76 4.43 13.34
CA GLN A 94 -5.72 3.44 13.81
C GLN A 94 -5.93 2.31 12.78
N LYS A 95 -6.00 2.66 11.49
CA LYS A 95 -6.13 1.67 10.41
C LYS A 95 -4.89 0.80 10.28
N LEU A 96 -3.69 1.40 10.32
CA LEU A 96 -2.43 0.66 10.21
C LEU A 96 -2.23 -0.29 11.40
N LYS A 97 -2.50 0.17 12.63
CA LYS A 97 -2.46 -0.69 13.83
C LYS A 97 -3.40 -1.88 13.71
N LYS A 98 -4.64 -1.66 13.24
CA LYS A 98 -5.59 -2.76 13.03
C LYS A 98 -5.08 -3.79 12.02
N LEU A 99 -4.45 -3.34 10.93
CA LEU A 99 -3.88 -4.25 9.93
C LEU A 99 -2.70 -5.04 10.48
N ASP A 100 -1.84 -4.39 11.26
CA ASP A 100 -0.69 -5.00 11.94
C ASP A 100 -1.14 -6.03 13.00
N ASP A 101 -2.16 -5.70 13.81
CA ASP A 101 -2.78 -6.62 14.75
C ASP A 101 -3.39 -7.84 14.03
N GLU A 102 -4.07 -7.64 12.90
CA GLU A 102 -4.63 -8.75 12.09
C GLU A 102 -3.55 -9.68 11.53
N ILE A 103 -2.34 -9.17 11.31
CA ILE A 103 -1.19 -9.96 10.86
C ILE A 103 -0.64 -10.78 12.03
N LYS A 104 -0.36 -10.12 13.16
CA LYS A 104 0.25 -10.69 14.38
C LYS A 104 -0.63 -11.77 15.02
N ASN A 105 -1.94 -11.51 15.19
CA ASN A 105 -2.85 -12.41 15.89
C ASN A 105 -3.06 -13.78 15.20
N HIS A 106 -2.59 -13.97 13.96
CA HIS A 106 -2.65 -15.25 13.27
C HIS A 106 -1.28 -15.95 13.18
N GLU A 107 -0.19 -15.37 13.71
CA GLU A 107 1.09 -16.07 13.87
C GLU A 107 1.08 -17.03 15.07
N ASP A 108 0.16 -16.80 16.03
CA ASP A 108 0.00 -17.63 17.23
C ASP A 108 -0.84 -18.90 16.98
N GLU A 109 -1.67 -18.96 15.93
CA GLU A 109 -2.53 -20.12 15.62
C GLU A 109 -1.82 -21.21 14.79
N ASP A 110 -0.69 -20.90 14.13
CA ASP A 110 0.05 -21.84 13.28
C ASP A 110 1.13 -22.64 14.08
N ASN A 111 1.22 -22.46 15.40
CA ASN A 111 2.19 -23.13 16.30
C ASN A 111 1.58 -24.18 17.25
N GLU A 112 0.28 -24.45 17.18
CA GLU A 112 -0.33 -25.57 17.93
C GLU A 112 -0.36 -26.84 17.07
N ASP A 113 0.59 -27.73 17.36
CA ASP A 113 0.62 -29.09 16.84
C ASP A 113 -0.54 -29.91 17.44
N SER A 114 -1.19 -30.68 16.57
CA SER A 114 -2.13 -31.79 16.81
C SER A 114 -3.61 -31.50 17.19
N ASP A 115 -4.46 -31.96 16.26
CA ASP A 115 -5.56 -32.92 16.47
C ASP A 115 -6.98 -32.46 16.10
N ASN A 116 -7.70 -33.40 15.50
CA ASN A 116 -8.93 -33.28 14.75
C ASN A 116 -10.08 -32.50 15.44
N ASN A 117 -10.76 -31.63 14.69
CA ASN A 117 -12.21 -31.77 14.49
C ASN A 117 -12.78 -30.83 13.42
N GLU A 118 -13.50 -31.42 12.46
CA GLU A 118 -14.44 -30.74 11.58
C GLU A 118 -15.44 -29.92 12.41
N ARG A 119 -15.48 -28.60 12.19
CA ARG A 119 -16.71 -27.81 12.35
C ARG A 119 -16.82 -26.78 11.24
N ASN A 120 -17.84 -27.00 10.40
CA ASN A 120 -18.42 -26.02 9.51
C ASN A 120 -18.58 -24.65 10.20
N LYS A 121 -18.10 -23.60 9.56
CA LYS A 121 -18.62 -22.24 9.74
C LYS A 121 -18.99 -21.68 8.38
N ASP A 122 -20.26 -21.86 8.06
CA ASP A 122 -20.97 -21.20 6.99
C ASP A 122 -20.80 -19.67 7.05
N ASN A 123 -20.57 -19.07 5.87
CA ASN A 123 -20.82 -17.69 5.50
C ASN A 123 -20.25 -16.56 6.41
N LYS A 124 -18.94 -16.30 6.28
CA LYS A 124 -18.41 -14.92 6.38
C LYS A 124 -18.21 -14.38 4.97
N GLY A 125 -19.09 -13.48 4.54
CA GLY A 125 -19.04 -12.87 3.21
C GLY A 125 -17.66 -12.24 2.95
N LYS A 126 -17.01 -12.67 1.85
CA LYS A 126 -16.17 -11.94 0.89
C LYS A 126 -15.38 -10.66 1.32
N HIS A 127 -15.06 -10.46 2.58
CA HIS A 127 -14.00 -9.54 3.01
C HIS A 127 -12.78 -10.39 3.34
N SER A 128 -11.99 -10.65 2.30
CA SER A 128 -10.66 -11.25 2.38
C SER A 128 -9.82 -10.41 3.35
N GLY A 129 -9.49 -10.95 4.54
CA GLY A 129 -8.65 -10.27 5.53
C GLY A 129 -7.25 -9.98 4.96
N ILE A 130 -6.52 -9.04 5.56
CA ILE A 130 -5.21 -8.59 5.05
C ILE A 130 -4.24 -9.75 4.83
N ARG A 131 -4.21 -10.74 5.72
CA ARG A 131 -3.37 -11.95 5.61
C ARG A 131 -3.70 -12.78 4.37
N SER A 132 -4.98 -12.96 4.03
CA SER A 132 -5.40 -13.68 2.84
C SER A 132 -4.95 -12.96 1.56
N GLN A 133 -5.05 -11.62 1.55
CA GLN A 133 -4.57 -10.80 0.43
C GLN A 133 -3.05 -10.84 0.31
N ILE A 134 -2.31 -10.78 1.43
CA ILE A 134 -0.85 -10.92 1.45
C ILE A 134 -0.43 -12.27 0.86
N LYS A 135 -1.04 -13.38 1.29
CA LYS A 135 -0.76 -14.72 0.75
C LYS A 135 -1.02 -14.80 -0.76
N GLU A 136 -2.10 -14.18 -1.24
CA GLU A 136 -2.42 -14.11 -2.68
C GLU A 136 -1.37 -13.32 -3.47
N CYS A 137 -1.00 -12.13 -2.99
CA CYS A 137 0.03 -11.28 -3.58
C CYS A 137 1.41 -11.95 -3.59
N GLU A 138 1.79 -12.63 -2.51
CA GLU A 138 3.04 -13.40 -2.45
C GLU A 138 3.06 -14.55 -3.45
N ASN A 139 1.95 -15.27 -3.60
CA ASN A 139 1.83 -16.33 -4.61
C ASN A 139 1.93 -15.76 -6.03
N PHE A 140 1.37 -14.58 -6.28
CA PHE A 140 1.53 -13.87 -7.54
C PHE A 140 3.00 -13.52 -7.80
N ARG A 141 3.69 -12.89 -6.83
CA ARG A 141 5.14 -12.58 -6.91
C ARG A 141 5.98 -13.82 -7.18
N LYS A 142 5.69 -14.95 -6.53
CA LYS A 142 6.37 -16.23 -6.77
C LYS A 142 6.18 -16.69 -8.23
N LYS A 143 4.97 -16.63 -8.76
CA LYS A 143 4.68 -17.01 -10.16
C LYS A 143 5.40 -16.11 -11.17
N GLU A 144 5.46 -14.81 -10.93
CA GLU A 144 6.20 -13.87 -11.80
C GLU A 144 7.73 -14.07 -11.70
N LYS A 145 8.28 -14.31 -10.51
CA LYS A 145 9.72 -14.59 -10.32
C LYS A 145 10.16 -15.94 -10.91
N ILE A 146 9.30 -16.97 -10.87
CA ILE A 146 9.55 -18.25 -11.55
C ILE A 146 9.69 -18.04 -13.06
N LYS A 147 8.98 -17.08 -13.65
CA LYS A 147 9.16 -16.69 -15.05
C LYS A 147 10.46 -15.91 -15.29
N SER A 148 11.00 -15.21 -14.27
CA SER A 148 12.14 -14.30 -14.39
C SER A 148 13.51 -14.86 -13.94
N LYS A 149 13.62 -16.12 -13.51
CA LYS A 149 14.88 -16.81 -13.08
C LYS A 149 15.70 -16.09 -11.98
N ASN A 150 15.08 -15.38 -11.04
CA ASN A 150 15.80 -14.83 -9.87
C ASN A 150 15.35 -15.51 -8.57
N ASN A 151 16.27 -16.24 -7.94
CA ASN A 151 16.10 -16.88 -6.62
C ASN A 151 16.42 -15.88 -5.50
N LEU A 152 15.42 -15.15 -5.04
CA LEU A 152 15.42 -14.58 -3.68
C LEU A 152 14.19 -15.12 -2.95
N ASP A 153 14.42 -15.59 -1.72
CA ASP A 153 13.41 -16.16 -0.83
C ASP A 153 12.21 -15.20 -0.68
N PRO A 154 11.00 -15.61 -1.07
CA PRO A 154 9.78 -14.83 -0.89
C PRO A 154 9.32 -14.94 0.56
N GLU A 155 10.14 -14.45 1.48
CA GLU A 155 9.72 -14.15 2.85
C GLU A 155 8.62 -13.08 2.80
N ALA A 156 7.83 -12.96 3.88
CA ALA A 156 6.62 -12.14 3.95
C ALA A 156 6.90 -10.62 3.89
N TYR A 157 7.38 -10.14 2.75
CA TYR A 157 7.86 -8.78 2.54
C TYR A 157 6.80 -7.75 2.91
N ILE A 158 5.58 -7.95 2.42
CA ILE A 158 4.47 -7.03 2.65
C ILE A 158 4.09 -7.00 4.13
N SER A 159 4.15 -8.16 4.80
CA SER A 159 3.95 -8.26 6.25
C SER A 159 5.01 -7.48 7.02
N LYS A 160 6.30 -7.69 6.70
CA LYS A 160 7.43 -6.97 7.31
C LYS A 160 7.33 -5.46 7.06
N SER A 161 7.04 -5.05 5.83
CA SER A 161 6.90 -3.65 5.48
C SER A 161 5.76 -2.98 6.26
N LEU A 162 4.64 -3.69 6.47
CA LEU A 162 3.55 -3.18 7.29
C LEU A 162 3.92 -3.06 8.77
N SER A 163 4.62 -4.04 9.33
CA SER A 163 5.11 -3.96 10.72
C SER A 163 6.01 -2.73 10.88
N VAL A 164 6.97 -2.51 9.97
CA VAL A 164 7.88 -1.34 10.02
C VAL A 164 7.10 -0.02 9.92
N ILE A 165 6.12 0.07 9.01
CA ILE A 165 5.26 1.25 8.87
C ILE A 165 4.45 1.49 10.16
N SER A 166 3.92 0.42 10.78
CA SER A 166 3.15 0.49 12.03
C SER A 166 4.01 0.95 13.21
N ASP A 167 5.23 0.42 13.33
CA ASP A 167 6.15 0.73 14.42
C ASP A 167 6.63 2.18 14.37
N CYS A 168 6.82 2.76 13.18
CA CYS A 168 7.17 4.18 13.02
C CYS A 168 6.06 5.14 13.52
N LEU A 169 4.85 4.65 13.73
CA LEU A 169 3.69 5.44 14.17
C LEU A 169 3.30 5.21 15.64
N SER A 170 4.11 4.46 16.40
CA SER A 170 3.91 4.15 17.82
C SER A 170 4.89 4.91 18.72
#